data_AF-A0A2T4CM63-F1
#
_entry.id   AF-A0A2T4CM63-F1
#
_cell.length_a   1.000
_cell.length_b   1.000
_cell.length_c   1.000
_cell.angle_alpha   90.00
_cell.angle_beta   90.00
_cell.angle_gamma   90.00
#
_symmetry.space_group_name_H-M   'P 1'
#
loop_
_entity.id
_entity.type
_entity.pdbx_description
1 polymer ?
#
loop_
_entity_poly.entity_id
_entity_poly.type
_entity_poly.pdbx_seq_one_letter_code
_entity_poly.pdbx_strand_id
1 'polypeptide(L)'
;YTYQDIADYTDFLRRELVLVKGIGKVTVAGKQDEQVIVEVSRSRLANVGIAPQQVVNLLQTQNAVSDAGRIQIGSERLRIQTSGEFATVDDLANLLISNPGADERILLRDVATISRDYEEIPTHRVRYQGDQALWLGISFAEDVNVVTVGERIQAKLDELKYAQPVGMSIHSIYNQPAEVENSVQSFLINLAEAVVIVVVALLLSMGLRSGVLIGSVLLLTVLGSFLFMYLADIQLQRVSLGALIIALGMLVDNAIVIAEGMLVRVRRGLTRIQAAAQVVQQNMWPLLGATIIAIIAFAPIGLSKDASGEYANSLFWVLFISLLLSWFTALTLTPFLGNLLYRSDARARRA
;
A
#
# COMPACT_ATOMS: atom_id res chain seq x y z
N TYR A 1 10.93 -24.80 20.33
CA TYR A 1 10.01 -24.98 19.20
C TYR A 1 10.78 -25.62 18.06
N THR A 2 10.12 -26.46 17.27
CA THR A 2 10.65 -27.07 16.05
C THR A 2 10.40 -26.18 14.84
N TYR A 3 10.97 -26.51 13.68
CA TYR A 3 10.61 -25.82 12.44
C TYR A 3 9.13 -26.00 12.09
N GLN A 4 8.58 -27.19 12.36
CA GLN A 4 7.18 -27.50 12.16
C GLN A 4 6.27 -26.56 12.98
N ASP A 5 6.64 -26.27 14.24
CA ASP A 5 5.90 -25.32 15.06
C ASP A 5 5.87 -23.92 14.41
N ILE A 6 6.98 -23.47 13.81
CA ILE A 6 7.05 -22.17 13.09
C ILE A 6 6.14 -22.21 11.86
N ALA A 7 6.16 -23.30 11.11
CA ALA A 7 5.33 -23.49 9.92
C ALA A 7 3.83 -23.49 10.26
N ASP A 8 3.43 -24.23 11.29
CA ASP A 8 2.05 -24.32 11.76
C ASP A 8 1.53 -22.97 12.27
N TYR A 9 2.36 -22.26 13.05
CA TYR A 9 2.02 -20.93 13.52
C TYR A 9 1.92 -19.91 12.37
N THR A 10 2.80 -20.03 11.37
CA THR A 10 2.77 -19.19 10.16
C THR A 10 1.51 -19.45 9.33
N ASP A 11 1.10 -20.71 9.18
CA ASP A 11 -0.14 -21.07 8.51
C ASP A 11 -1.38 -20.58 9.28
N PHE A 12 -1.34 -20.60 10.61
CA PHE A 12 -2.37 -19.98 11.45
C PHE A 12 -2.46 -18.46 11.19
N LEU A 13 -1.33 -17.75 11.28
CA LEU A 13 -1.28 -16.31 10.99
C LEU A 13 -1.76 -16.00 9.57
N ARG A 14 -1.37 -16.79 8.57
CA ARG A 14 -1.83 -16.63 7.19
C ARG A 14 -3.34 -16.69 7.10
N ARG A 15 -3.98 -17.70 7.73
CA ARG A 15 -5.44 -17.86 7.71
C ARG A 15 -6.15 -16.68 8.34
N GLU A 16 -5.66 -16.22 9.49
CA GLU A 16 -6.27 -15.08 10.21
C GLU A 16 -6.08 -13.75 9.48
N LEU A 17 -4.89 -13.52 8.92
CA LEU A 17 -4.58 -12.26 8.25
C LEU A 17 -5.32 -12.13 6.92
N VAL A 18 -5.49 -13.20 6.15
CA VAL A 18 -6.28 -13.14 4.90
C VAL A 18 -7.72 -12.64 5.12
N LEU A 19 -8.28 -12.80 6.33
CA LEU A 19 -9.62 -12.33 6.67
C LEU A 19 -9.69 -10.82 6.94
N VAL A 20 -8.55 -10.14 7.10
CA VAL A 20 -8.50 -8.70 7.35
C VAL A 20 -8.95 -7.93 6.11
N LYS A 21 -9.95 -7.06 6.28
CA LYS A 21 -10.50 -6.25 5.18
C LYS A 21 -9.42 -5.36 4.55
N GLY A 22 -9.17 -5.60 3.26
CA GLY A 22 -8.22 -4.87 2.44
C GLY A 22 -6.93 -5.64 2.16
N ILE A 23 -6.80 -6.88 2.64
CA ILE A 23 -5.75 -7.81 2.23
C ILE A 23 -6.25 -8.61 1.03
N GLY A 24 -5.45 -8.66 -0.03
CA GLY A 24 -5.74 -9.44 -1.24
C GLY A 24 -5.11 -10.82 -1.20
N LYS A 25 -3.87 -10.93 -0.71
CA LYS A 25 -3.13 -12.20 -0.66
C LYS A 25 -2.13 -12.20 0.50
N VAL A 26 -1.95 -13.36 1.13
CA VAL A 26 -0.85 -13.60 2.07
C VAL A 26 -0.03 -14.78 1.57
N THR A 27 1.26 -14.58 1.35
CA THR A 27 2.21 -15.59 0.89
C THR A 27 3.20 -15.94 1.99
N VAL A 28 3.62 -17.20 2.02
CA VAL A 28 4.67 -17.67 2.92
C VAL A 28 5.88 -18.03 2.07
N ALA A 29 7.05 -17.50 2.43
CA ALA A 29 8.31 -17.80 1.77
C ALA A 29 9.29 -18.46 2.74
N GLY A 30 10.10 -19.40 2.23
CA GLY A 30 11.03 -20.20 3.04
C GLY A 30 10.42 -21.42 3.70
N LYS A 31 9.14 -21.73 3.41
CA LYS A 31 8.50 -22.98 3.82
C LYS A 31 9.11 -24.14 3.04
N GLN A 32 9.55 -25.18 3.74
CA GLN A 32 10.06 -26.42 3.18
C GLN A 32 8.93 -27.43 3.17
N ASP A 33 8.74 -28.10 2.05
CA ASP A 33 7.75 -29.14 1.92
C ASP A 33 8.25 -30.42 2.60
N GLU A 34 7.38 -31.02 3.42
CA GLU A 34 7.63 -32.33 3.99
C GLU A 34 7.41 -33.39 2.91
N GLN A 35 8.35 -34.32 2.82
CA GLN A 35 8.33 -35.44 1.90
C GLN A 35 8.58 -36.74 2.66
N VAL A 36 8.02 -37.83 2.15
CA VAL A 36 8.36 -39.17 2.66
C VAL A 36 9.47 -39.71 1.77
N ILE A 37 10.65 -39.90 2.35
CA ILE A 37 11.83 -40.40 1.66
C ILE A 37 11.88 -41.91 1.85
N VAL A 38 11.98 -42.64 0.75
CA VAL A 38 12.12 -44.11 0.72
C VAL A 38 13.53 -44.45 0.25
N GLU A 39 14.43 -44.69 1.18
CA GLU A 39 15.82 -45.06 0.90
C GLU A 39 15.96 -46.56 0.72
N VAL A 40 15.98 -47.01 -0.54
CA VAL A 40 16.02 -48.43 -0.86
C VAL A 40 17.45 -48.98 -0.88
N SER A 41 17.71 -50.04 -0.10
CA SER A 41 19.00 -50.71 -0.07
C SER A 41 19.15 -51.69 -1.24
N ARG A 42 20.05 -51.37 -2.17
CA ARG A 42 20.33 -52.20 -3.36
C ARG A 42 20.82 -53.61 -3.00
N SER A 43 21.60 -53.74 -1.94
CA SER A 43 22.10 -55.04 -1.47
C SER A 43 20.98 -55.90 -0.89
N ARG A 44 20.08 -55.31 -0.08
CA ARG A 44 18.91 -56.02 0.47
C ARG A 44 17.95 -56.46 -0.64
N LEU A 45 17.67 -55.59 -1.62
CA LEU A 45 16.86 -55.94 -2.79
C LEU A 45 17.45 -57.10 -3.60
N ALA A 46 18.77 -57.10 -3.82
CA ALA A 46 19.45 -58.15 -4.58
C ALA A 46 19.37 -59.52 -3.87
N ASN A 47 19.48 -59.54 -2.53
CA ASN A 47 19.36 -60.76 -1.74
C ASN A 47 17.97 -61.40 -1.83
N VAL A 48 16.93 -60.58 -2.03
CA VAL A 48 15.53 -61.06 -2.17
C VAL A 48 15.06 -61.18 -3.62
N GLY A 49 15.93 -60.90 -4.59
CA GLY A 49 15.64 -61.04 -6.02
C GLY A 49 14.62 -60.02 -6.57
N ILE A 50 14.40 -58.89 -5.91
CA ILE A 50 13.43 -57.86 -6.34
C ILE A 50 14.14 -56.75 -7.11
N ALA A 51 13.64 -56.41 -8.31
CA ALA A 51 14.19 -55.33 -9.11
C ALA A 51 13.79 -53.95 -8.55
N PRO A 52 14.70 -52.95 -8.50
CA PRO A 52 14.35 -51.60 -8.01
C PRO A 52 13.16 -50.96 -8.74
N GLN A 53 13.05 -51.16 -10.05
CA GLN A 53 11.95 -50.62 -10.85
C GLN A 53 10.58 -51.17 -10.43
N GLN A 54 10.54 -52.41 -9.92
CA GLN A 54 9.31 -53.02 -9.43
C GLN A 54 8.78 -52.28 -8.20
N VAL A 55 9.68 -51.87 -7.28
CA VAL A 55 9.32 -51.09 -6.09
C VAL A 55 8.74 -49.74 -6.51
N VAL A 56 9.36 -49.05 -7.47
CA VAL A 56 8.85 -47.77 -8.01
C VAL A 56 7.45 -47.93 -8.62
N ASN A 57 7.26 -48.94 -9.46
CA ASN A 57 5.97 -49.20 -10.12
C ASN A 57 4.88 -49.57 -9.09
N LEU A 58 5.24 -50.33 -8.05
CA LEU A 58 4.33 -50.70 -6.97
C LEU A 58 3.90 -49.47 -6.16
N LEU A 59 4.84 -48.58 -5.81
CA LEU A 59 4.53 -47.33 -5.13
C LEU A 59 3.61 -46.43 -5.97
N GLN A 60 3.85 -46.34 -7.28
CA GLN A 60 2.99 -45.56 -8.19
C GLN A 60 1.58 -46.13 -8.34
N THR A 61 1.45 -47.46 -8.36
CA THR A 61 0.14 -48.12 -8.54
C THR A 61 -0.68 -48.16 -7.26
N GLN A 62 -0.03 -48.30 -6.09
CA GLN A 62 -0.72 -48.33 -4.80
C GLN A 62 -1.08 -46.92 -4.31
N ASN A 63 -0.26 -45.91 -4.59
CA ASN A 63 -0.55 -44.52 -4.23
C ASN A 63 -1.54 -43.82 -5.21
N ALA A 64 -2.28 -44.60 -6.02
CA ALA A 64 -3.23 -44.07 -6.98
C ALA A 64 -4.62 -43.90 -6.36
N VAL A 65 -5.18 -42.69 -6.44
CA VAL A 65 -6.56 -42.41 -6.00
C VAL A 65 -7.53 -43.00 -7.02
N SER A 66 -8.26 -44.04 -6.64
CA SER A 66 -9.28 -44.70 -7.50
C SER A 66 -10.70 -44.32 -7.06
N ASP A 67 -11.55 -43.91 -8.01
CA ASP A 67 -12.98 -43.70 -7.75
C ASP A 67 -13.71 -45.04 -7.87
N ALA A 68 -14.04 -45.64 -6.72
CA ALA A 68 -14.69 -46.95 -6.64
C ALA A 68 -16.18 -46.93 -7.05
N GLY A 69 -16.69 -45.78 -7.49
CA GLY A 69 -18.02 -45.63 -8.07
C GLY A 69 -19.15 -45.56 -7.04
N ARG A 70 -20.37 -45.82 -7.51
CA ARG A 70 -21.61 -45.74 -6.70
C ARG A 70 -22.46 -46.97 -6.95
N ILE A 71 -23.06 -47.50 -5.88
CA ILE A 71 -24.05 -48.58 -5.96
C ILE A 71 -25.41 -48.02 -5.53
N GLN A 72 -26.44 -48.32 -6.30
CA GLN A 72 -27.83 -48.04 -5.95
C GLN A 72 -28.42 -49.27 -5.26
N ILE A 73 -28.84 -49.14 -4.00
CA ILE A 73 -29.56 -50.19 -3.26
C ILE A 73 -30.97 -49.66 -2.98
N GLY A 74 -31.98 -50.20 -3.66
CA GLY A 74 -33.35 -49.68 -3.59
C GLY A 74 -33.41 -48.21 -4.01
N SER A 75 -33.92 -47.34 -3.13
CA SER A 75 -33.97 -45.88 -3.34
C SER A 75 -32.69 -45.14 -2.93
N GLU A 76 -31.71 -45.79 -2.30
CA GLU A 76 -30.50 -45.15 -1.77
C GLU A 76 -29.31 -45.29 -2.72
N ARG A 77 -28.50 -44.21 -2.83
CA ARG A 77 -27.21 -44.21 -3.54
C ARG A 77 -26.08 -44.21 -2.53
N LEU A 78 -25.37 -45.33 -2.45
CA LEU A 78 -24.17 -45.47 -1.64
C LEU A 78 -22.95 -45.21 -2.51
N ARG A 79 -22.16 -44.21 -2.14
CA ARG A 79 -20.84 -43.99 -2.76
C ARG A 79 -19.84 -44.90 -2.09
N ILE A 80 -19.10 -45.67 -2.89
CA ILE A 80 -17.98 -46.46 -2.40
C ILE A 80 -16.72 -45.62 -2.63
N GLN A 81 -15.90 -45.49 -1.59
CA GLN A 81 -14.59 -44.88 -1.68
C GLN A 81 -13.57 -45.92 -1.22
N THR A 82 -12.59 -46.21 -2.07
CA THR A 82 -11.45 -47.06 -1.72
C THR A 82 -10.38 -46.19 -1.08
N SER A 83 -9.95 -46.55 0.13
CA SER A 83 -8.78 -45.95 0.78
C SER A 83 -7.50 -46.63 0.26
N GLY A 84 -7.02 -46.17 -0.90
CA GLY A 84 -5.72 -46.60 -1.46
C GLY A 84 -4.54 -45.73 -1.00
N GLU A 85 -4.80 -44.55 -0.44
CA GLU A 85 -3.77 -43.62 0.00
C GLU A 85 -3.07 -44.10 1.28
N PHE A 86 -1.76 -43.93 1.34
CA PHE A 86 -0.99 -44.15 2.57
C PHE A 86 -1.22 -42.97 3.52
N ALA A 87 -1.82 -43.22 4.68
CA ALA A 87 -2.07 -42.18 5.68
C ALA A 87 -0.84 -41.90 6.54
N THR A 88 -0.03 -42.92 6.79
CA THR A 88 1.15 -42.86 7.65
C THR A 88 2.40 -43.44 6.99
N VAL A 89 3.56 -43.08 7.53
CA VAL A 89 4.85 -43.68 7.13
C VAL A 89 4.85 -45.19 7.41
N ASP A 90 4.17 -45.62 8.47
CA ASP A 90 4.06 -47.04 8.83
C ASP A 90 3.23 -47.83 7.82
N ASP A 91 2.17 -47.24 7.24
CA ASP A 91 1.40 -47.87 6.18
C ASP A 91 2.28 -48.15 4.95
N LEU A 92 3.13 -47.18 4.60
CA LEU A 92 4.10 -47.31 3.52
C LEU A 92 5.15 -48.39 3.85
N ALA A 93 5.59 -48.45 5.10
CA ALA A 93 6.56 -49.44 5.58
C ALA A 93 6.03 -50.88 5.55
N ASN A 94 4.72 -51.05 5.74
CA ASN A 94 4.02 -52.33 5.69
C ASN A 94 3.57 -52.71 4.26
N LEU A 95 3.98 -51.96 3.23
CA LEU A 95 3.67 -52.31 1.85
C LEU A 95 4.34 -53.63 1.45
N LEU A 96 3.54 -54.58 0.95
CA LEU A 96 4.02 -55.88 0.50
C LEU A 96 4.67 -55.77 -0.88
N ILE A 97 5.96 -56.11 -0.98
CA ILE A 97 6.75 -56.01 -2.22
C ILE A 97 7.07 -57.37 -2.86
N SER A 98 6.75 -58.48 -2.19
CA SER A 98 6.98 -59.83 -2.70
C SER A 98 6.16 -60.14 -3.95
N ASN A 99 6.69 -60.97 -4.85
CA ASN A 99 5.97 -61.41 -6.05
C ASN A 99 4.70 -62.19 -5.70
N PRO A 100 3.64 -62.10 -6.53
CA PRO A 100 2.44 -62.92 -6.35
C PRO A 100 2.80 -64.41 -6.35
N GLY A 101 2.50 -65.11 -5.26
CA GLY A 101 2.78 -66.54 -5.09
C GLY A 101 4.16 -66.88 -4.50
N ALA A 102 4.92 -65.90 -4.00
CA ALA A 102 6.12 -66.17 -3.22
C ALA A 102 5.80 -66.77 -1.84
N ASP A 103 6.61 -67.72 -1.39
CA ASP A 103 6.46 -68.37 -0.08
C ASP A 103 6.74 -67.40 1.09
N GLU A 104 7.62 -66.42 0.87
CA GLU A 104 7.98 -65.41 1.86
C GLU A 104 7.34 -64.05 1.54
N ARG A 105 6.70 -63.47 2.56
CA ARG A 105 6.13 -62.13 2.52
C ARG A 105 7.23 -61.13 2.85
N ILE A 106 7.58 -60.31 1.88
CA ILE A 106 8.62 -59.29 2.02
C ILE A 106 7.94 -57.93 2.01
N LEU A 107 8.21 -57.13 3.03
CA LEU A 107 7.66 -55.79 3.21
C LEU A 107 8.68 -54.74 2.78
N LEU A 108 8.20 -53.52 2.48
CA LEU A 108 9.07 -52.44 2.06
C LEU A 108 10.12 -52.09 3.13
N ARG A 109 9.74 -52.14 4.42
CA ARG A 109 10.68 -51.95 5.55
C ARG A 109 11.85 -52.93 5.58
N ASP A 110 11.69 -54.13 5.01
CA ASP A 110 12.73 -55.15 5.03
C ASP A 110 13.88 -54.78 4.09
N VAL A 111 13.61 -53.97 3.07
CA VAL A 111 14.58 -53.58 2.03
C VAL A 111 14.84 -52.08 1.93
N ALA A 112 14.03 -51.24 2.58
CA ALA A 112 14.13 -49.79 2.53
C ALA A 112 14.03 -49.16 3.93
N THR A 113 14.70 -48.03 4.12
CA THR A 113 14.50 -47.14 5.25
C THR A 113 13.52 -46.06 4.83
N ILE A 114 12.46 -45.86 5.60
CA ILE A 114 11.42 -44.89 5.26
C ILE A 114 11.38 -43.86 6.38
N SER A 115 11.57 -42.61 6.03
CA SER A 115 11.55 -41.48 6.95
C SER A 115 10.67 -40.37 6.38
N ARG A 116 10.07 -39.58 7.27
CA ARG A 116 9.51 -38.29 6.91
C ARG A 116 10.59 -37.24 7.16
N ASP A 117 10.95 -36.51 6.13
CA ASP A 117 11.94 -35.44 6.23
C ASP A 117 11.54 -34.29 5.29
N TYR A 118 12.20 -33.15 5.41
CA TYR A 118 12.05 -32.07 4.47
C TYR A 118 12.79 -32.39 3.16
N GLU A 119 12.38 -31.72 2.08
CA GLU A 119 13.07 -31.82 0.80
C GLU A 119 14.60 -31.64 0.96
N GLU A 120 15.35 -32.64 0.48
CA GLU A 120 16.80 -32.77 0.69
C GLU A 120 17.59 -31.58 0.13
N ILE A 121 17.13 -31.03 -1.01
CA ILE A 121 17.69 -29.83 -1.63
C ILE A 121 16.65 -28.70 -1.53
N PRO A 122 16.76 -27.84 -0.51
CA PRO A 122 15.84 -26.71 -0.36
C PRO A 122 15.98 -25.74 -1.53
N THR A 123 14.88 -25.46 -2.21
CA THR A 123 14.83 -24.50 -3.31
C THR A 123 14.92 -23.05 -2.84
N HIS A 124 14.41 -22.75 -1.63
CA HIS A 124 14.39 -21.40 -1.08
C HIS A 124 14.46 -21.40 0.45
N ARG A 125 15.61 -21.01 1.03
CA ARG A 125 15.79 -20.85 2.49
C ARG A 125 15.80 -19.38 2.88
N VAL A 126 15.15 -19.11 4.01
CA VAL A 126 15.01 -17.76 4.54
C VAL A 126 15.52 -17.73 5.97
N ARG A 127 16.20 -16.62 6.31
CA ARG A 127 16.70 -16.35 7.65
C ARG A 127 16.41 -14.91 8.03
N TYR A 128 16.28 -14.67 9.32
CA TYR A 128 16.21 -13.33 9.89
C TYR A 128 17.34 -13.18 10.90
N GLN A 129 18.27 -12.26 10.64
CA GLN A 129 19.46 -12.03 11.49
C GLN A 129 20.30 -13.28 11.81
N GLY A 130 20.33 -14.26 10.90
CA GLY A 130 21.07 -15.52 11.07
C GLY A 130 20.22 -16.68 11.58
N ASP A 131 19.09 -16.39 12.22
CA ASP A 131 18.16 -17.39 12.74
C ASP A 131 17.19 -17.90 11.67
N GLN A 132 16.72 -19.14 11.85
CA GLN A 132 15.74 -19.76 10.95
C GLN A 132 14.38 -19.05 11.08
N ALA A 133 13.84 -18.61 9.95
CA ALA A 133 12.60 -17.84 9.91
C ALA A 133 11.78 -18.18 8.67
N LEU A 134 10.48 -17.95 8.76
CA LEU A 134 9.58 -17.90 7.62
C LEU A 134 9.19 -16.45 7.37
N TRP A 135 9.12 -16.06 6.10
CA TRP A 135 8.64 -14.73 5.74
C TRP A 135 7.16 -14.80 5.38
N LEU A 136 6.41 -13.84 5.91
CA LEU A 136 5.01 -13.63 5.57
C LEU A 136 4.89 -12.37 4.73
N GLY A 137 4.62 -12.55 3.44
CA GLY A 137 4.34 -11.46 2.52
C GLY A 137 2.85 -11.15 2.51
N ILE A 138 2.49 -9.88 2.72
CA ILE A 138 1.09 -9.42 2.70
C ILE A 138 0.93 -8.48 1.51
N SER A 139 0.04 -8.83 0.59
CA SER A 139 -0.35 -8.00 -0.54
C SER A 139 -1.73 -7.41 -0.29
N PHE A 140 -1.85 -6.09 -0.44
CA PHE A 140 -3.12 -5.39 -0.30
C PHE A 140 -4.02 -5.63 -1.51
N ALA A 141 -5.33 -5.54 -1.29
CA ALA A 141 -6.31 -5.53 -2.36
C ALA A 141 -6.21 -4.21 -3.15
N GLU A 142 -6.78 -4.17 -4.35
CA GLU A 142 -6.86 -2.96 -5.17
C GLU A 142 -7.73 -1.89 -4.47
N ASP A 143 -7.43 -0.62 -4.73
CA ASP A 143 -8.20 0.56 -4.27
C ASP A 143 -8.42 0.67 -2.75
N VAL A 144 -7.43 0.24 -1.95
CA VAL A 144 -7.48 0.37 -0.48
C VAL A 144 -6.52 1.44 0.04
N ASN A 145 -6.92 2.11 1.12
CA ASN A 145 -6.00 2.96 1.87
C ASN A 145 -4.99 2.08 2.63
N VAL A 146 -3.74 2.12 2.20
CA VAL A 146 -2.65 1.31 2.74
C VAL A 146 -2.38 1.57 4.22
N VAL A 147 -2.53 2.82 4.69
CA VAL A 147 -2.33 3.20 6.10
C VAL A 147 -3.39 2.54 6.97
N THR A 148 -4.67 2.66 6.59
CA THR A 148 -5.78 2.04 7.31
C THR A 148 -5.71 0.51 7.30
N VAL A 149 -5.24 -0.10 6.22
CA VAL A 149 -5.01 -1.56 6.19
C VAL A 149 -3.84 -1.95 7.11
N GLY A 150 -2.77 -1.16 7.14
CA GLY A 150 -1.66 -1.34 8.08
C GLY A 150 -2.08 -1.31 9.54
N GLU A 151 -2.91 -0.33 9.93
CA GLU A 151 -3.51 -0.24 11.27
C GLU A 151 -4.31 -1.49 11.63
N ARG A 152 -5.14 -1.99 10.70
CA ARG A 152 -5.93 -3.22 10.91
C ARG A 152 -5.05 -4.46 11.03
N ILE A 153 -3.97 -4.55 10.24
CA ILE A 153 -3.00 -5.65 10.35
C ILE A 153 -2.35 -5.62 11.72
N GLN A 154 -1.90 -4.44 12.17
CA GLN A 154 -1.26 -4.30 13.47
C GLN A 154 -2.24 -4.66 14.60
N ALA A 155 -3.48 -4.16 14.54
CA ALA A 155 -4.53 -4.50 15.50
C ALA A 155 -4.83 -6.01 15.52
N LYS A 156 -4.87 -6.67 14.34
CA LYS A 156 -5.08 -8.12 14.26
C LYS A 156 -3.89 -8.90 14.80
N LEU A 157 -2.65 -8.48 14.52
CA LEU A 157 -1.45 -9.10 15.10
C LEU A 157 -1.43 -8.96 16.62
N ASP A 158 -1.84 -7.79 17.14
CA ASP A 158 -1.95 -7.55 18.58
C ASP A 158 -3.05 -8.41 19.23
N GLU A 159 -4.19 -8.59 18.55
CA GLU A 159 -5.25 -9.52 18.96
C GLU A 159 -4.73 -10.96 19.01
N LEU A 160 -3.93 -11.39 18.03
CA LEU A 160 -3.44 -12.76 17.91
C LEU A 160 -2.26 -13.08 18.85
N LYS A 161 -1.74 -12.10 19.60
CA LYS A 161 -0.61 -12.32 20.54
C LYS A 161 -0.87 -13.42 21.58
N TYR A 162 -2.12 -13.66 21.97
CA TYR A 162 -2.42 -14.74 22.92
C TYR A 162 -2.11 -16.15 22.37
N ALA A 163 -2.15 -16.31 21.03
CA ALA A 163 -1.90 -17.57 20.35
C ALA A 163 -0.42 -17.76 20.00
N GLN A 164 0.43 -16.77 20.30
CA GLN A 164 1.85 -16.80 19.98
C GLN A 164 2.59 -17.79 20.90
N PRO A 165 3.25 -18.82 20.35
CA PRO A 165 4.03 -19.76 21.15
C PRO A 165 5.22 -19.07 21.82
N VAL A 166 5.56 -19.53 23.04
CA VAL A 166 6.70 -19.00 23.80
C VAL A 166 8.00 -19.21 23.03
N GLY A 167 8.80 -18.16 22.93
CA GLY A 167 10.09 -18.17 22.24
C GLY A 167 10.02 -17.85 20.74
N MET A 168 8.82 -17.77 20.14
CA MET A 168 8.67 -17.24 18.78
C MET A 168 8.51 -15.73 18.82
N SER A 169 9.07 -15.02 17.83
CA SER A 169 8.91 -13.58 17.66
C SER A 169 8.50 -13.23 16.23
N ILE A 170 7.66 -12.22 16.09
CA ILE A 170 7.25 -11.65 14.80
C ILE A 170 8.00 -10.34 14.63
N HIS A 171 8.73 -10.21 13.53
CA HIS A 171 9.46 -8.99 13.18
C HIS A 171 9.00 -8.48 11.83
N SER A 172 8.77 -7.17 11.73
CA SER A 172 8.52 -6.52 10.44
C SER A 172 9.84 -6.23 9.76
N ILE A 173 9.99 -6.71 8.52
CA ILE A 173 11.16 -6.43 7.67
C ILE A 173 10.94 -5.12 6.92
N TYR A 174 9.72 -4.94 6.41
CA TYR A 174 9.32 -3.75 5.66
C TYR A 174 7.84 -3.46 5.94
N ASN A 175 7.55 -2.23 6.38
CA ASN A 175 6.20 -1.75 6.68
C ASN A 175 5.88 -0.54 5.80
N GLN A 176 5.37 -0.80 4.59
CA GLN A 176 4.97 0.26 3.66
C GLN A 176 3.91 1.21 4.24
N PRO A 177 2.84 0.75 4.93
CA PRO A 177 1.89 1.64 5.60
C PRO A 177 2.55 2.69 6.51
N ALA A 178 3.46 2.25 7.39
CA ALA A 178 4.16 3.15 8.32
C ALA A 178 5.05 4.16 7.58
N GLU A 179 5.74 3.72 6.52
CA GLU A 179 6.55 4.62 5.68
C GLU A 179 5.68 5.68 4.98
N VAL A 180 4.50 5.31 4.50
CA VAL A 180 3.54 6.25 3.89
C VAL A 180 3.02 7.24 4.92
N GLU A 181 2.61 6.76 6.10
CA GLU A 181 2.12 7.62 7.19
C GLU A 181 3.18 8.64 7.64
N ASN A 182 4.39 8.18 7.95
CA ASN A 182 5.51 9.04 8.34
C ASN A 182 5.82 10.10 7.27
N SER A 183 5.71 9.71 6.00
CA SER A 183 5.97 10.62 4.88
C SER A 183 4.89 11.68 4.73
N VAL A 184 3.62 11.29 4.84
CA VAL A 184 2.50 12.24 4.78
C VAL A 184 2.57 13.20 5.97
N GLN A 185 2.84 12.70 7.17
CA GLN A 185 2.98 13.55 8.36
C GLN A 185 4.15 14.53 8.22
N SER A 186 5.34 14.04 7.86
CA SER A 186 6.52 14.89 7.64
C SER A 186 6.25 15.94 6.56
N PHE A 187 5.52 15.56 5.51
CA PHE A 187 5.15 16.49 4.46
C PHE A 187 4.18 17.56 4.96
N LEU A 188 3.14 17.19 5.71
CA LEU A 188 2.19 18.15 6.26
C LEU A 188 2.86 19.16 7.18
N ILE A 189 3.86 18.71 7.96
CA ILE A 189 4.72 19.59 8.77
C ILE A 189 5.48 20.55 7.86
N ASN A 190 6.18 20.03 6.84
CA ASN A 190 6.93 20.87 5.90
C ASN A 190 6.03 21.88 5.15
N LEU A 191 4.80 21.48 4.81
CA LEU A 191 3.82 22.38 4.19
C LEU A 191 3.37 23.47 5.16
N ALA A 192 3.09 23.13 6.41
CA ALA A 192 2.73 24.10 7.44
C ALA A 192 3.89 25.09 7.70
N GLU A 193 5.12 24.59 7.80
CA GLU A 193 6.33 25.42 7.91
C GLU A 193 6.49 26.35 6.71
N ALA A 194 6.31 25.85 5.49
CA ALA A 194 6.38 26.66 4.28
C ALA A 194 5.32 27.78 4.26
N VAL A 195 4.07 27.47 4.64
CA VAL A 195 3.00 28.46 4.78
C VAL A 195 3.37 29.51 5.84
N VAL A 196 3.88 29.10 6.99
CA VAL A 196 4.30 30.02 8.06
C VAL A 196 5.44 30.91 7.59
N ILE A 197 6.45 30.38 6.92
CA ILE A 197 7.59 31.16 6.39
C ILE A 197 7.08 32.20 5.38
N VAL A 198 6.21 31.81 4.46
CA VAL A 198 5.62 32.72 3.47
C VAL A 198 4.81 33.82 4.15
N VAL A 199 3.94 33.47 5.12
CA VAL A 199 3.15 34.45 5.88
C VAL A 199 4.05 35.41 6.66
N VAL A 200 5.09 34.92 7.32
CA VAL A 200 6.07 35.76 8.04
C VAL A 200 6.80 36.69 7.08
N ALA A 201 7.26 36.20 5.92
CA ALA A 201 7.89 37.02 4.89
C ALA A 201 6.96 38.13 4.37
N LEU A 202 5.67 37.83 4.19
CA LEU A 202 4.65 38.81 3.81
C LEU A 202 4.38 39.84 4.91
N LEU A 203 4.33 39.42 6.17
CA LEU A 203 4.16 40.31 7.32
C LEU A 203 5.33 41.29 7.45
N LEU A 204 6.56 40.81 7.23
CA LEU A 204 7.77 41.65 7.28
C LEU A 204 7.86 42.60 6.08
N SER A 205 7.52 42.14 4.86
CA SER A 205 7.65 42.95 3.65
C SER A 205 6.52 43.97 3.45
N MET A 206 5.27 43.59 3.73
CA MET A 206 4.08 44.41 3.42
C MET A 206 3.35 44.95 4.65
N GLY A 207 3.80 44.58 5.85
CA GLY A 207 3.20 44.96 7.13
C GLY A 207 2.02 44.07 7.55
N LEU A 208 1.60 44.25 8.80
CA LEU A 208 0.68 43.34 9.48
C LEU A 208 -0.67 43.14 8.76
N ARG A 209 -1.26 44.22 8.22
CA ARG A 209 -2.61 44.16 7.61
C ARG A 209 -2.60 43.40 6.29
N SER A 210 -1.67 43.73 5.40
CA SER A 210 -1.57 43.08 4.08
C SER A 210 -1.07 41.64 4.22
N GLY A 211 -0.11 41.39 5.12
CA GLY A 211 0.39 40.04 5.38
C GLY A 211 -0.69 39.11 5.95
N VAL A 212 -1.49 39.55 6.93
CA VAL A 212 -2.61 38.74 7.45
C VAL A 212 -3.67 38.49 6.39
N LEU A 213 -4.00 39.50 5.56
CA LEU A 213 -4.96 39.35 4.48
C LEU A 213 -4.52 38.28 3.49
N ILE A 214 -3.32 38.43 2.92
CA ILE A 214 -2.79 37.53 1.90
C ILE A 214 -2.58 36.13 2.50
N GLY A 215 -2.05 36.04 3.72
CA GLY A 215 -1.88 34.77 4.43
C GLY A 215 -3.19 34.04 4.69
N SER A 216 -4.27 34.76 5.01
CA SER A 216 -5.60 34.17 5.17
C SER A 216 -6.16 33.64 3.85
N VAL A 217 -5.98 34.39 2.75
CA VAL A 217 -6.39 33.93 1.41
C VAL A 217 -5.61 32.67 1.04
N LEU A 218 -4.28 32.68 1.21
CA LEU A 218 -3.42 31.52 0.95
C LEU A 218 -3.90 30.27 1.70
N LEU A 219 -4.15 30.39 3.00
CA LEU A 219 -4.63 29.28 3.81
C LEU A 219 -5.96 28.73 3.29
N LEU A 220 -6.91 29.61 2.97
CA LEU A 220 -8.21 29.22 2.41
C LEU A 220 -8.06 28.56 1.04
N THR A 221 -7.15 29.05 0.19
CA THR A 221 -6.86 28.46 -1.12
C THR A 221 -6.27 27.06 -0.98
N VAL A 222 -5.30 26.86 -0.08
CA VAL A 222 -4.71 25.52 0.16
C VAL A 222 -5.74 24.54 0.70
N LEU A 223 -6.56 24.95 1.68
CA LEU A 223 -7.64 24.12 2.20
C LEU A 223 -8.70 23.80 1.13
N GLY A 224 -9.03 24.78 0.29
CA GLY A 224 -9.91 24.58 -0.85
C GLY A 224 -9.32 23.62 -1.89
N SER A 225 -8.01 23.67 -2.15
CA SER A 225 -7.34 22.71 -3.04
C SER A 225 -7.52 21.29 -2.53
N PHE A 226 -7.35 21.04 -1.23
CA PHE A 226 -7.60 19.72 -0.65
C PHE A 226 -9.04 19.23 -0.84
N LEU A 227 -10.02 20.12 -0.72
CA LEU A 227 -11.43 19.80 -0.97
C LEU A 227 -11.65 19.37 -2.43
N PHE A 228 -11.12 20.13 -3.40
CA PHE A 228 -11.26 19.80 -4.82
C PHE A 228 -10.47 18.54 -5.20
N MET A 229 -9.31 18.29 -4.59
CA MET A 229 -8.57 17.04 -4.75
C MET A 229 -9.39 15.84 -4.27
N TYR A 230 -10.03 15.98 -3.10
CA TYR A 230 -10.93 14.93 -2.58
C TYR A 230 -12.11 14.67 -3.51
N LEU A 231 -12.73 15.71 -4.08
CA LEU A 231 -13.83 15.58 -5.03
C LEU A 231 -13.39 14.97 -6.37
N ALA A 232 -12.13 15.16 -6.77
CA ALA A 232 -11.54 14.62 -8.00
C ALA A 232 -10.86 13.26 -7.79
N ASP A 233 -10.99 12.65 -6.62
CA ASP A 233 -10.35 11.38 -6.23
C ASP A 233 -8.82 11.37 -6.36
N ILE A 234 -8.20 12.53 -6.17
CA ILE A 234 -6.74 12.68 -6.20
C ILE A 234 -6.19 12.40 -4.81
N GLN A 235 -5.49 11.28 -4.67
CA GLN A 235 -4.92 10.83 -3.40
C GLN A 235 -3.84 11.79 -2.86
N LEU A 236 -3.80 11.94 -1.54
CA LEU A 236 -2.73 12.65 -0.83
C LEU A 236 -1.52 11.73 -0.66
N GLN A 237 -0.53 11.90 -1.53
CA GLN A 237 0.72 11.16 -1.55
C GLN A 237 1.89 12.12 -1.77
N ARG A 238 3.13 11.63 -1.63
CA ARG A 238 4.35 12.45 -1.70
C ARG A 238 4.41 13.38 -2.93
N VAL A 239 3.98 12.91 -4.09
CA VAL A 239 3.98 13.68 -5.35
C VAL A 239 2.89 14.77 -5.36
N SER A 240 1.65 14.43 -5.01
CA SER A 240 0.54 15.38 -5.00
C SER A 240 0.75 16.49 -3.96
N LEU A 241 1.29 16.11 -2.81
CA LEU A 241 1.72 17.01 -1.77
C LEU A 241 2.89 17.90 -2.24
N GLY A 242 3.93 17.31 -2.86
CA GLY A 242 5.06 18.03 -3.46
C GLY A 242 4.62 19.13 -4.42
N ALA A 243 3.61 18.84 -5.25
CA ALA A 243 3.01 19.80 -6.16
C ALA A 243 2.39 21.00 -5.44
N LEU A 244 1.76 20.83 -4.29
CA LEU A 244 1.24 21.95 -3.49
C LEU A 244 2.34 22.85 -2.94
N ILE A 245 3.49 22.30 -2.52
CA ILE A 245 4.63 23.11 -2.08
C ILE A 245 5.17 23.96 -3.23
N ILE A 246 5.33 23.36 -4.42
CA ILE A 246 5.75 24.09 -5.62
C ILE A 246 4.71 25.16 -5.96
N ALA A 247 3.43 24.82 -5.87
CA ALA A 247 2.34 25.77 -6.09
C ALA A 247 2.39 26.93 -5.11
N LEU A 248 2.81 26.71 -3.86
CA LEU A 248 2.71 27.71 -2.78
C LEU A 248 3.32 29.07 -3.15
N GLY A 249 4.47 29.07 -3.84
CA GLY A 249 5.06 30.32 -4.34
C GLY A 249 4.13 31.04 -5.32
N MET A 250 3.60 30.31 -6.30
CA MET A 250 2.70 30.83 -7.33
C MET A 250 1.28 31.14 -6.82
N LEU A 251 0.83 30.46 -5.77
CA LEU A 251 -0.52 30.61 -5.21
C LEU A 251 -0.73 32.00 -4.60
N VAL A 252 0.33 32.60 -4.09
CA VAL A 252 0.30 33.89 -3.39
C VAL A 252 0.35 35.05 -4.37
N ASP A 253 0.95 34.88 -5.55
CA ASP A 253 1.19 35.94 -6.54
C ASP A 253 -0.10 36.68 -6.92
N ASN A 254 -1.16 35.93 -7.27
CA ASN A 254 -2.45 36.52 -7.63
C ASN A 254 -3.03 37.37 -6.48
N ALA A 255 -2.93 36.88 -5.25
CA ALA A 255 -3.43 37.60 -4.07
C ALA A 255 -2.59 38.85 -3.78
N ILE A 256 -1.25 38.80 -3.95
CA ILE A 256 -0.36 39.96 -3.81
C ILE A 256 -0.74 41.06 -4.79
N VAL A 257 -0.85 40.74 -6.09
CA VAL A 257 -1.14 41.73 -7.14
C VAL A 257 -2.47 42.46 -6.87
N ILE A 258 -3.51 41.71 -6.47
CA ILE A 258 -4.81 42.30 -6.15
C ILE A 258 -4.75 43.11 -4.84
N ALA A 259 -4.14 42.58 -3.78
CA ALA A 259 -4.05 43.23 -2.48
C ALA A 259 -3.23 44.54 -2.54
N GLU A 260 -2.10 44.53 -3.24
CA GLU A 260 -1.24 45.69 -3.45
C GLU A 260 -1.92 46.71 -4.37
N GLY A 261 -2.49 46.24 -5.49
CA GLY A 261 -3.23 47.09 -6.42
C GLY A 261 -4.39 47.85 -5.75
N MET A 262 -5.07 47.20 -4.80
CA MET A 262 -6.09 47.82 -3.97
C MET A 262 -5.50 48.82 -2.99
N LEU A 263 -4.44 48.45 -2.26
CA LEU A 263 -3.80 49.31 -1.26
C LEU A 263 -3.30 50.61 -1.90
N VAL A 264 -2.66 50.54 -3.06
CA VAL A 264 -2.17 51.71 -3.81
C VAL A 264 -3.32 52.64 -4.19
N ARG A 265 -4.47 52.10 -4.63
CA ARG A 265 -5.65 52.91 -5.00
C ARG A 265 -6.34 53.53 -3.81
N VAL A 266 -6.45 52.81 -2.69
CA VAL A 266 -6.99 53.35 -1.44
C VAL A 266 -6.09 54.50 -0.94
N ARG A 267 -4.77 54.35 -1.03
CA ARG A 267 -3.81 55.44 -0.71
C ARG A 267 -3.94 56.65 -1.63
N ARG A 268 -4.37 56.46 -2.88
CA ARG A 268 -4.68 57.55 -3.84
C ARG A 268 -6.06 58.19 -3.61
N GLY A 269 -6.77 57.82 -2.55
CA GLY A 269 -8.04 58.45 -2.14
C GLY A 269 -9.31 57.80 -2.71
N LEU A 270 -9.19 56.68 -3.44
CA LEU A 270 -10.35 55.90 -3.87
C LEU A 270 -11.02 55.20 -2.68
N THR A 271 -12.33 55.03 -2.75
CA THR A 271 -13.03 54.18 -1.77
C THR A 271 -12.61 52.72 -1.93
N ARG A 272 -12.71 51.92 -0.87
CA ARG A 272 -12.29 50.50 -0.88
C ARG A 272 -13.01 49.69 -1.96
N ILE A 273 -14.30 49.94 -2.15
CA ILE A 273 -15.13 49.27 -3.17
C ILE A 273 -14.69 49.69 -4.58
N GLN A 274 -14.44 50.98 -4.81
CA GLN A 274 -13.93 51.45 -6.11
C GLN A 274 -12.54 50.90 -6.41
N ALA A 275 -11.67 50.86 -5.40
CA ALA A 275 -10.33 50.29 -5.52
C ALA A 275 -10.39 48.80 -5.87
N ALA A 276 -11.23 48.02 -5.18
CA ALA A 276 -11.50 46.62 -5.48
C ALA A 276 -11.98 46.42 -6.92
N ALA A 277 -13.04 47.13 -7.32
CA ALA A 277 -13.66 46.98 -8.64
C ALA A 277 -12.67 47.29 -9.78
N GLN A 278 -11.90 48.38 -9.67
CA GLN A 278 -10.92 48.75 -10.68
C GLN A 278 -9.76 47.76 -10.78
N VAL A 279 -9.26 47.25 -9.65
CA VAL A 279 -8.12 46.31 -9.62
C VAL A 279 -8.52 44.98 -10.23
N VAL A 280 -9.69 44.47 -9.84
CA VAL A 280 -10.23 43.22 -10.37
C VAL A 280 -10.45 43.34 -11.88
N GLN A 281 -11.12 44.40 -12.35
CA GLN A 281 -11.35 44.59 -13.79
C GLN A 281 -10.06 44.70 -14.60
N GLN A 282 -9.04 45.37 -14.06
CA GLN A 282 -7.77 45.53 -14.76
C GLN A 282 -6.95 44.22 -14.79
N ASN A 283 -6.97 43.42 -13.72
CA ASN A 283 -6.05 42.31 -13.55
C ASN A 283 -6.67 40.92 -13.80
N MET A 284 -8.00 40.80 -13.88
CA MET A 284 -8.67 39.51 -14.07
C MET A 284 -8.13 38.70 -15.26
N TRP A 285 -8.05 39.33 -16.44
CA TRP A 285 -7.57 38.68 -17.67
C TRP A 285 -6.05 38.47 -17.69
N PRO A 286 -5.21 39.46 -17.33
CA PRO A 286 -3.76 39.24 -17.23
C PRO A 286 -3.37 38.10 -16.27
N LEU A 287 -4.00 38.05 -15.09
CA LEU A 287 -3.71 37.00 -14.10
C LEU A 287 -4.20 35.63 -14.57
N LEU A 288 -5.35 35.56 -15.23
CA LEU A 288 -5.83 34.30 -15.82
C LEU A 288 -4.87 33.80 -16.90
N GLY A 289 -4.39 34.70 -17.78
CA GLY A 289 -3.42 34.36 -18.82
C GLY A 289 -2.12 33.80 -18.25
N ALA A 290 -1.55 34.47 -17.24
CA ALA A 290 -0.35 33.99 -16.54
C ALA A 290 -0.57 32.62 -15.88
N THR A 291 -1.73 32.43 -15.24
CA THR A 291 -2.13 31.17 -14.60
C THR A 291 -2.22 30.03 -15.61
N ILE A 292 -2.88 30.26 -16.76
CA ILE A 292 -3.01 29.25 -17.83
C ILE A 292 -1.64 28.90 -18.42
N ILE A 293 -0.76 29.88 -18.64
CA ILE A 293 0.59 29.63 -19.15
C ILE A 293 1.37 28.71 -18.18
N ALA A 294 1.30 29.00 -16.87
CA ALA A 294 1.93 28.16 -15.85
C ALA A 294 1.36 26.73 -15.89
N ILE A 295 0.05 26.57 -15.97
CA ILE A 295 -0.62 25.26 -16.08
C ILE A 295 -0.14 24.49 -17.32
N ILE A 296 -0.10 25.15 -18.49
CA ILE A 296 0.32 24.53 -19.76
C ILE A 296 1.78 24.08 -19.69
N ALA A 297 2.65 24.82 -18.99
CA ALA A 297 4.05 24.44 -18.81
C ALA A 297 4.21 23.07 -18.09
N PHE A 298 3.27 22.70 -17.21
CA PHE A 298 3.27 21.42 -16.50
C PHE A 298 2.41 20.33 -17.18
N ALA A 299 1.63 20.68 -18.21
CA ALA A 299 0.74 19.74 -18.90
C ALA A 299 1.47 18.52 -19.53
N PRO A 300 2.66 18.64 -20.13
CA PRO A 300 3.37 17.49 -20.70
C PRO A 300 3.69 16.39 -19.68
N ILE A 301 3.92 16.76 -18.42
CA ILE A 301 4.25 15.82 -17.34
C ILE A 301 3.01 15.01 -16.97
N GLY A 302 1.85 15.66 -16.82
CA GLY A 302 0.60 14.99 -16.45
C GLY A 302 -0.05 14.19 -17.57
N LEU A 303 0.10 14.63 -18.82
CA LEU A 303 -0.52 14.01 -19.98
C LEU A 303 0.36 12.94 -20.65
N SER A 304 1.58 12.74 -20.17
CA SER A 304 2.45 11.66 -20.65
C SER A 304 1.88 10.30 -20.27
N LYS A 305 1.94 9.35 -21.22
CA LYS A 305 1.52 7.95 -21.05
C LYS A 305 2.65 7.03 -20.57
N ASP A 306 3.85 7.57 -20.37
CA ASP A 306 5.00 6.80 -19.91
C ASP A 306 4.91 6.55 -18.39
N ALA A 307 5.69 5.60 -17.88
CA ALA A 307 5.74 5.27 -16.45
C ALA A 307 6.05 6.50 -15.57
N SER A 308 6.90 7.42 -16.05
CA SER A 308 7.17 8.69 -15.37
C SER A 308 5.95 9.62 -15.34
N GLY A 309 5.13 9.61 -16.40
CA GLY A 309 3.89 10.37 -16.48
C GLY A 309 2.81 9.81 -15.56
N GLU A 310 2.71 8.49 -15.44
CA GLU A 310 1.82 7.82 -14.48
C GLU A 310 2.18 8.19 -13.03
N TYR A 311 3.47 8.12 -12.68
CA TYR A 311 3.97 8.53 -11.36
C TYR A 311 3.74 10.03 -11.07
N ALA A 312 3.98 10.89 -12.06
CA ALA A 312 3.88 12.34 -11.92
C ALA A 312 2.49 12.90 -12.28
N ASN A 313 1.50 12.06 -12.60
CA ASN A 313 0.19 12.50 -13.08
C ASN A 313 -0.50 13.44 -12.07
N SER A 314 -0.45 13.06 -10.79
CA SER A 314 -1.01 13.84 -9.68
C SER A 314 -0.41 15.23 -9.55
N LEU A 315 0.84 15.45 -9.98
CA LEU A 315 1.49 16.76 -9.93
C LEU A 315 0.76 17.78 -10.79
N PHE A 316 0.43 17.42 -12.04
CA PHE A 316 -0.26 18.31 -12.97
C PHE A 316 -1.65 18.68 -12.47
N TRP A 317 -2.44 17.69 -12.06
CA TRP A 317 -3.82 17.94 -11.62
C TRP A 317 -3.88 18.78 -10.35
N VAL A 318 -2.97 18.57 -9.41
CA VAL A 318 -2.88 19.41 -8.22
C VAL A 318 -2.49 20.84 -8.54
N LEU A 319 -1.51 21.06 -9.43
CA LEU A 319 -1.15 22.40 -9.89
C LEU A 319 -2.31 23.06 -10.63
N PHE A 320 -2.98 22.33 -11.52
CA PHE A 320 -4.15 22.82 -12.26
C PHE A 320 -5.25 23.33 -11.32
N ILE A 321 -5.68 22.48 -10.38
CA ILE A 321 -6.73 22.82 -9.41
C ILE A 321 -6.28 24.00 -8.54
N SER A 322 -5.07 23.93 -8.00
CA SER A 322 -4.60 24.90 -7.01
C SER A 322 -4.40 26.29 -7.63
N LEU A 323 -3.81 26.38 -8.82
CA LEU A 323 -3.57 27.65 -9.49
C LEU A 323 -4.87 28.30 -9.98
N LEU A 324 -5.80 27.52 -10.54
CA LEU A 324 -7.13 28.04 -10.90
C LEU A 324 -7.90 28.52 -9.67
N LEU A 325 -7.82 27.77 -8.58
CA LEU A 325 -8.44 28.17 -7.33
C LEU A 325 -7.78 29.42 -6.73
N SER A 326 -6.45 29.57 -6.83
CA SER A 326 -5.75 30.80 -6.45
C SER A 326 -6.25 32.01 -7.23
N TRP A 327 -6.37 31.89 -8.55
CA TRP A 327 -6.92 32.96 -9.38
C TRP A 327 -8.34 33.33 -8.94
N PHE A 328 -9.21 32.34 -8.75
CA PHE A 328 -10.59 32.57 -8.32
C PHE A 328 -10.67 33.21 -6.93
N THR A 329 -9.94 32.68 -5.96
CA THR A 329 -9.89 33.20 -4.58
C THR A 329 -9.26 34.59 -4.52
N ALA A 330 -8.26 34.88 -5.37
CA ALA A 330 -7.67 36.20 -5.46
C ALA A 330 -8.62 37.28 -6.01
N LEU A 331 -9.55 36.93 -6.89
CA LEU A 331 -10.54 37.88 -7.42
C LEU A 331 -11.77 38.04 -6.52
N THR A 332 -12.02 37.09 -5.63
CA THR A 332 -13.22 37.06 -4.78
C THR A 332 -12.90 37.37 -3.31
N LEU A 333 -12.07 36.55 -2.68
CA LEU A 333 -11.72 36.65 -1.26
C LEU A 333 -10.77 37.82 -0.98
N THR A 334 -9.77 38.08 -1.83
CA THR A 334 -8.82 39.18 -1.58
C THR A 334 -9.51 40.54 -1.55
N PRO A 335 -10.41 40.90 -2.50
CA PRO A 335 -11.11 42.18 -2.43
C PRO A 335 -12.11 42.26 -1.29
N PHE A 336 -12.76 41.14 -0.96
CA PHE A 336 -13.68 41.05 0.17
C PHE A 336 -12.95 41.31 1.50
N LEU A 337 -11.86 40.60 1.77
CA LEU A 337 -11.03 40.77 2.97
C LEU A 337 -10.32 42.13 2.97
N GLY A 338 -9.89 42.62 1.80
CA GLY A 338 -9.31 43.95 1.63
C GLY A 338 -10.26 45.07 1.99
N ASN A 339 -11.54 44.95 1.60
CA ASN A 339 -12.57 45.91 1.99
C ASN A 339 -12.79 45.92 3.51
N LEU A 340 -12.70 44.78 4.18
CA LEU A 340 -12.86 44.67 5.63
C LEU A 340 -11.64 45.22 6.40
N LEU A 341 -10.42 44.85 5.97
CA LEU A 341 -9.18 45.10 6.71
C LEU A 341 -8.51 46.44 6.41
N TYR A 342 -8.59 46.94 5.18
CA TYR A 342 -7.96 48.21 4.83
C TYR A 342 -8.79 49.37 5.34
N ARG A 343 -8.29 50.13 6.32
CA ARG A 343 -8.98 51.35 6.75
C ARG A 343 -8.94 52.41 5.64
N SER A 344 -10.12 52.92 5.30
CA SER A 344 -10.26 54.16 4.55
C SER A 344 -9.87 55.30 5.47
N ASP A 345 -8.66 55.84 5.31
CA ASP A 345 -8.27 57.05 6.01
C ASP A 345 -9.07 58.24 5.44
N ALA A 346 -10.28 58.40 5.94
CA ALA A 346 -11.12 59.57 5.74
C ALA A 346 -10.54 60.84 6.42
N ARG A 347 -9.32 60.76 6.99
CA ARG A 347 -8.61 61.91 7.58
C ARG A 347 -7.96 62.83 6.53
N ALA A 348 -7.75 62.38 5.29
CA ALA A 348 -7.17 63.24 4.24
C ALA A 348 -8.18 64.18 3.54
N ARG A 349 -9.48 64.12 3.91
CA ARG A 349 -10.52 65.03 3.36
C ARG A 349 -10.83 66.24 4.26
N ARG A 350 -10.05 66.46 5.33
CA ARG A 350 -10.26 67.57 6.29
C ARG A 350 -8.97 68.32 6.66
N ALA A 351 -8.03 68.45 5.72
CA ALA A 351 -6.94 69.41 5.83
C ALA A 351 -7.02 70.39 4.66
#